data_AF-A0A2S7X7U9-F1
#
_entry.id   AF-A0A2S7X7U9-F1
#
_cell.length_a   1.000
_cell.length_b   1.000
_cell.length_c   1.000
_cell.angle_alpha   90.00
_cell.angle_beta   90.00
_cell.angle_gamma   90.00
#
_symmetry.space_group_name_H-M   'P 1'
#
loop_
_entity.id
_entity.type
_entity.pdbx_description
1 polymer ?
#
loop_
_entity_poly.entity_id
_entity_poly.type
_entity_poly.pdbx_seq_one_letter_code
_entity_poly.pdbx_strand_id
1 'polypeptide(L)'
;MFLDYFALGLLVFVALVIFYGIIVIHDIPYEIAHKRDHPHSDAIHIAGWVSLFTLHVLWPFLWIWATLWREDRGWGFHKIENNQLELQTRVNHLNDQVELLTEKISQMEVNQVKQPPQQTTKEEQV
;
A
#
# COMPACT_ATOMS: atom_id res chain seq x y z
N MET A 1 -40.43 -26.97 42.08
CA MET A 1 -41.00 -25.61 41.89
C MET A 1 -39.96 -24.51 42.06
N PHE A 2 -39.53 -24.12 43.27
CA PHE A 2 -38.53 -23.03 43.45
C PHE A 2 -37.19 -23.33 42.76
N LEU A 3 -36.69 -24.56 42.91
CA LEU A 3 -35.44 -25.01 42.29
C LEU A 3 -35.51 -24.98 40.75
N ASP A 4 -36.68 -25.26 40.17
CA ASP A 4 -36.88 -25.26 38.72
C ASP A 4 -36.88 -23.82 38.17
N TYR A 5 -37.55 -22.88 38.86
CA TYR A 5 -37.49 -21.46 38.50
C TYR A 5 -36.10 -20.87 38.72
N PHE A 6 -35.38 -21.29 39.76
CA PHE A 6 -33.99 -20.90 40.00
C PHE A 6 -33.06 -21.43 38.91
N ALA A 7 -33.20 -22.70 38.52
CA ALA A 7 -32.44 -23.30 37.43
C ALA A 7 -32.76 -22.64 36.07
N LEU A 8 -34.03 -22.33 35.81
CA LEU A 8 -34.45 -21.58 34.62
C LEU A 8 -33.80 -20.19 34.58
N GLY A 9 -33.80 -19.47 35.71
CA GLY A 9 -33.16 -18.16 35.84
C GLY A 9 -31.64 -18.23 35.63
N LEU A 10 -30.98 -19.21 36.24
CA LEU A 10 -29.55 -19.47 36.05
C LEU A 10 -29.23 -19.80 34.59
N LEU A 11 -30.05 -20.61 33.93
CA LEU A 11 -29.88 -20.98 32.52
C LEU A 11 -29.95 -19.76 31.60
N VAL A 12 -30.94 -18.88 31.82
CA VAL A 12 -31.05 -17.62 31.08
C VAL A 12 -29.86 -16.70 31.36
N PHE A 13 -29.42 -16.60 32.62
CA PHE A 13 -28.26 -15.81 32.99
C PHE A 13 -26.98 -16.30 32.29
N VAL A 14 -26.70 -17.60 32.34
CA VAL A 14 -25.53 -18.20 31.66
C VAL A 14 -25.61 -17.98 30.16
N ALA A 15 -26.78 -18.15 29.54
CA ALA A 15 -26.98 -17.88 28.12
C ALA A 15 -26.67 -16.42 27.76
N LEU A 16 -27.13 -15.46 28.57
CA LEU A 16 -26.82 -14.04 28.37
C LEU A 16 -25.32 -13.74 28.54
N VAL A 17 -24.66 -14.33 29.55
CA VAL A 17 -23.23 -14.17 29.77
C VAL A 17 -22.43 -14.70 28.59
N ILE A 18 -22.78 -15.87 28.05
CA ILE A 18 -22.12 -16.42 26.86
C ILE A 18 -22.37 -15.54 25.63
N PHE A 19 -23.62 -15.10 25.42
CA PHE A 19 -23.98 -14.24 24.29
C PHE A 19 -23.22 -12.91 24.30
N TYR A 20 -23.21 -12.23 25.45
CA TYR A 20 -22.44 -10.98 25.61
C TYR A 20 -20.93 -11.22 25.55
N GLY A 21 -20.43 -12.33 26.09
CA GLY A 21 -19.02 -12.69 26.01
C GLY A 21 -18.54 -12.84 24.57
N ILE A 22 -19.34 -13.48 23.71
CA ILE A 22 -19.04 -13.62 22.28
C ILE A 22 -19.02 -12.25 21.60
N ILE A 23 -19.99 -11.38 21.87
CA ILE A 23 -20.05 -10.03 21.30
C ILE A 23 -18.78 -9.23 21.61
N VAL A 24 -18.30 -9.29 22.86
CA VAL A 24 -17.06 -8.59 23.27
C VAL A 24 -15.82 -9.16 22.56
N ILE A 25 -15.73 -10.49 22.41
CA ILE A 25 -14.59 -11.13 21.73
C ILE A 25 -14.50 -10.74 20.25
N HIS A 26 -15.66 -10.53 19.60
CA HIS A 26 -15.71 -10.07 18.21
C HIS A 26 -15.19 -8.65 18.01
N ASP A 27 -15.24 -7.81 19.03
CA ASP A 27 -14.77 -6.42 18.95
C ASP A 27 -13.24 -6.28 19.13
N ILE A 28 -12.57 -7.32 19.65
CA ILE A 28 -11.10 -7.37 19.81
C ILE A 28 -10.34 -7.08 18.48
N PRO A 29 -10.65 -7.74 17.34
CA PRO A 29 -10.00 -7.44 16.07
C PRO A 29 -10.23 -6.00 15.59
N TYR A 30 -11.39 -5.40 15.89
CA TYR A 30 -11.66 -4.00 15.58
C TYR A 30 -10.74 -3.08 16.40
N GLU A 31 -10.58 -3.35 17.70
CA GLU A 31 -9.72 -2.56 18.57
C GLU A 31 -8.23 -2.63 18.15
N ILE A 32 -7.79 -3.78 17.63
CA ILE A 32 -6.44 -3.96 17.07
C ILE A 32 -6.26 -3.15 15.78
N ALA A 33 -7.30 -3.09 14.93
CA ALA A 33 -7.27 -2.27 13.72
C ALA A 33 -7.29 -0.77 14.06
N HIS A 34 -8.08 -0.35 15.05
CA HIS A 34 -8.15 1.03 15.48
C HIS A 34 -6.83 1.52 16.09
N LYS A 35 -6.17 0.69 16.90
CA LYS A 35 -4.85 1.00 17.50
C LYS A 35 -3.70 1.08 16.48
N ARG A 36 -3.91 0.55 15.27
CA ARG A 36 -2.95 0.58 14.17
C ARG A 36 -3.54 1.39 13.02
N ASP A 37 -4.21 2.51 13.28
CA ASP A 37 -4.69 3.50 12.29
C ASP A 37 -5.14 2.92 10.92
N HIS A 38 -5.90 1.82 10.97
CA HIS A 38 -6.18 1.02 9.79
C HIS A 38 -7.29 1.75 9.02
N PRO A 39 -7.10 2.13 7.73
CA PRO A 39 -8.01 2.99 6.99
C PRO A 39 -9.40 2.36 6.77
N HIS A 40 -9.56 1.07 7.07
CA HIS A 40 -10.81 0.31 6.96
C HIS A 40 -11.29 -0.22 8.32
N SER A 41 -10.95 0.47 9.41
CA SER A 41 -11.39 0.13 10.78
C SER A 41 -12.92 -0.03 10.87
N ASP A 42 -13.69 0.86 10.24
CA ASP A 42 -15.16 0.78 10.20
C ASP A 42 -15.67 -0.44 9.43
N ALA A 43 -14.95 -0.87 8.39
CA ALA A 43 -15.30 -2.08 7.64
C ALA A 43 -15.08 -3.34 8.48
N ILE A 44 -14.03 -3.36 9.31
CA ILE A 44 -13.77 -4.47 10.25
C ILE A 44 -14.86 -4.51 11.34
N HIS A 45 -15.35 -3.36 11.81
CA HIS A 45 -16.47 -3.31 12.74
C HIS A 45 -17.74 -3.92 12.13
N ILE A 46 -18.16 -3.44 10.97
CA ILE A 46 -19.36 -3.95 10.28
C ILE A 46 -19.19 -5.43 9.92
N ALA A 47 -18.00 -5.84 9.46
CA ALA A 47 -17.72 -7.23 9.15
C ALA A 47 -17.71 -8.14 10.40
N GLY A 48 -17.39 -7.60 11.58
CA GLY A 48 -17.54 -8.30 12.86
C GLY A 48 -19.00 -8.66 13.14
N TRP A 49 -19.91 -7.70 12.97
CA TRP A 49 -21.36 -7.94 13.06
C TRP A 49 -21.88 -8.92 11.99
N VAL A 50 -21.38 -8.82 10.76
CA VAL A 50 -21.70 -9.77 9.68
C VAL A 50 -21.16 -11.18 9.98
N SER A 51 -20.02 -11.29 10.67
CA SER A 51 -19.43 -12.59 11.03
C SER A 51 -20.29 -13.39 12.02
N LEU A 52 -21.10 -12.69 12.83
CA LEU A 52 -22.10 -13.28 13.72
C LEU A 52 -23.18 -14.03 12.93
N PHE A 53 -23.54 -13.49 11.74
CA PHE A 53 -24.46 -14.13 10.80
C PHE A 53 -23.80 -15.30 10.05
N THR A 54 -22.51 -15.19 9.71
CA THR A 54 -21.77 -16.25 8.98
C THR A 54 -21.17 -17.33 9.89
N LEU A 55 -21.78 -17.59 11.05
CA LEU A 55 -21.35 -18.62 12.00
C LEU A 55 -19.85 -18.54 12.38
N HIS A 56 -19.32 -17.32 12.56
CA HIS A 56 -17.93 -17.07 12.97
C HIS A 56 -16.85 -17.49 11.96
N VAL A 57 -17.20 -17.92 10.73
CA VAL A 57 -16.22 -18.32 9.71
C VAL A 57 -15.34 -17.15 9.24
N LEU A 58 -15.92 -15.96 9.13
CA LEU A 58 -15.17 -14.76 8.72
C LEU A 58 -14.27 -14.22 9.84
N TRP A 59 -14.56 -14.50 11.10
CA TRP A 59 -13.83 -13.92 12.23
C TRP A 59 -12.31 -14.15 12.24
N PRO A 60 -11.79 -15.39 12.09
CA PRO A 60 -10.35 -15.62 12.04
C PRO A 60 -9.70 -14.92 10.83
N PHE A 61 -10.44 -14.75 9.73
CA PHE A 61 -9.99 -14.01 8.56
C PHE A 61 -9.88 -12.50 8.84
N LEU A 62 -10.87 -11.89 9.50
CA LEU A 62 -10.80 -10.49 9.92
C LEU A 62 -9.62 -10.23 10.86
N TRP A 63 -9.35 -11.16 11.78
CA TRP A 63 -8.23 -11.04 12.71
C TRP A 63 -6.86 -11.04 12.00
N ILE A 64 -6.69 -11.92 11.00
CA ILE A 64 -5.50 -11.91 10.13
C ILE A 64 -5.38 -10.58 9.39
N TRP A 65 -6.50 -10.04 8.90
CA TRP A 65 -6.51 -8.79 8.15
C TRP A 65 -6.21 -7.56 9.01
N ALA A 66 -6.72 -7.52 10.24
CA ALA A 66 -6.40 -6.50 11.25
C ALA A 66 -4.90 -6.50 11.59
N THR A 67 -4.28 -7.68 11.65
CA THR A 67 -2.85 -7.83 11.99
C THR A 67 -1.91 -7.62 10.80
N LEU A 68 -2.40 -7.75 9.57
CA LEU A 68 -1.61 -7.64 8.33
C LEU A 68 -1.16 -6.21 8.02
N TRP A 69 -1.88 -5.20 8.51
CA TRP A 69 -1.57 -3.80 8.21
C TRP A 69 -0.47 -3.22 9.09
N ARG A 70 0.36 -2.37 8.49
CA ARG A 70 1.52 -1.70 9.09
C ARG A 70 1.52 -0.21 8.72
N GLU A 71 1.65 0.66 9.72
CA GLU A 71 1.76 2.12 9.56
C GLU A 71 2.89 2.50 8.60
N ASP A 72 4.06 1.85 8.74
CA ASP A 72 5.25 2.22 7.97
C ASP A 72 5.15 1.98 6.45
N ARG A 73 4.21 1.15 5.98
CA ARG A 73 4.11 0.77 4.56
C ARG A 73 2.69 0.84 3.98
N GLY A 74 1.67 1.04 4.82
CA GLY A 74 0.27 0.93 4.43
C GLY A 74 -0.05 -0.42 3.76
N TRP A 75 -1.13 -0.45 2.97
CA TRP A 75 -1.31 -1.49 1.95
C TRP A 75 -0.27 -1.18 0.86
N GLY A 76 0.72 -2.06 0.64
CA GLY A 76 2.03 -1.79 0.02
C GLY A 76 2.11 -1.14 -1.39
N PHE A 77 1.04 -0.53 -1.87
CA PHE A 77 0.89 0.21 -3.12
C PHE A 77 1.39 1.65 -3.02
N HIS A 78 1.48 2.25 -1.82
CA HIS A 78 1.96 3.63 -1.69
C HIS A 78 3.44 3.80 -2.09
N LYS A 79 4.24 2.75 -1.89
CA LYS A 79 5.64 2.72 -2.34
C LYS A 79 5.75 2.59 -3.87
N ILE A 80 4.73 2.04 -4.52
CA ILE A 80 4.70 1.86 -5.98
C ILE A 80 4.41 3.20 -6.66
N GLU A 81 3.52 4.02 -6.10
CA GLU A 81 3.17 5.34 -6.64
C GLU A 81 4.35 6.32 -6.63
N ASN A 82 5.06 6.44 -5.50
CA ASN A 82 6.25 7.30 -5.41
C ASN A 82 7.36 6.87 -6.38
N ASN A 83 7.58 5.56 -6.53
CA ASN A 83 8.53 5.05 -7.52
C ASN A 83 8.07 5.36 -8.95
N GLN A 84 6.77 5.25 -9.27
CA GLN A 84 6.27 5.58 -10.60
C GLN A 84 6.51 7.05 -10.95
N LEU A 85 6.25 7.96 -10.02
CA LEU A 85 6.50 9.39 -10.24
C LEU A 85 7.99 9.68 -10.47
N GLU A 86 8.86 9.10 -9.64
CA GLU A 86 10.31 9.23 -9.79
C GLU A 86 10.81 8.64 -11.11
N LEU A 87 10.27 7.48 -11.52
CA LEU A 87 10.58 6.88 -12.81
C LEU A 87 10.17 7.80 -13.97
N GLN A 88 8.99 8.42 -13.91
CA GLN A 88 8.56 9.36 -14.97
C GLN A 88 9.46 10.59 -15.05
N THR A 89 9.86 11.17 -13.92
CA THR A 89 10.81 12.28 -13.92
C THR A 89 12.16 11.89 -14.52
N ARG A 90 12.68 10.72 -14.17
CA ARG A 90 13.93 10.19 -14.74
C ARG A 90 13.82 9.96 -16.25
N VAL A 91 12.71 9.37 -16.72
CA VAL A 91 12.47 9.13 -18.16
C VAL A 91 12.41 10.44 -18.94
N ASN A 92 11.69 11.45 -18.44
CA ASN A 92 11.60 12.76 -19.10
C ASN A 92 12.97 13.43 -19.21
N HIS A 93 13.74 13.44 -18.11
CA HIS A 93 15.09 14.00 -18.12
C HIS A 93 16.03 13.28 -19.09
N LEU A 94 15.92 11.95 -19.22
CA LEU A 94 16.70 11.18 -20.19
C LEU A 94 16.32 11.56 -21.63
N ASN A 95 15.02 11.72 -21.92
CA ASN A 95 14.57 12.18 -23.23
C ASN A 95 15.12 13.58 -23.58
N ASP A 96 15.09 14.51 -22.63
CA ASP A 96 15.64 15.86 -22.83
C ASP A 96 17.15 15.84 -23.12
N GLN A 97 17.90 14.95 -22.44
CA GLN A 97 19.32 14.76 -22.73
C GLN A 97 19.55 14.21 -24.12
N VAL A 98 18.79 13.19 -24.53
CA VAL A 98 18.89 12.62 -25.88
C VAL A 98 18.62 13.70 -26.93
N GLU A 99 17.59 14.52 -26.75
CA GLU A 99 17.26 15.62 -27.65
C GLU A 99 18.40 16.65 -27.75
N LEU A 100 18.95 17.07 -26.62
CA LEU A 100 20.05 18.05 -26.57
C LEU A 100 21.33 17.49 -27.22
N LEU A 101 21.66 16.22 -26.99
CA LEU A 101 22.80 15.57 -27.64
C LEU A 101 22.59 15.47 -29.15
N THR A 102 21.40 15.08 -29.60
CA THR A 102 21.05 15.04 -31.02
C THR A 102 21.20 16.43 -31.65
N GLU A 103 20.71 17.48 -31.00
CA GLU A 103 20.86 18.86 -31.49
C GLU A 103 22.32 19.28 -31.59
N LYS A 104 23.14 19.00 -30.56
CA LYS A 104 24.57 19.28 -30.57
C LYS A 104 25.30 18.54 -31.68
N ILE A 105 24.95 17.28 -31.94
CA ILE A 105 25.52 16.50 -33.04
C ILE A 105 25.16 17.17 -34.36
N SER A 106 23.91 17.54 -34.58
CA SER A 106 23.48 18.24 -35.80
C SER A 106 24.21 19.58 -35.98
N GLN A 107 24.39 20.36 -34.91
CA GLN A 107 25.14 21.61 -34.96
C GLN A 107 26.63 21.39 -35.25
N MET A 108 27.25 20.36 -34.66
CA MET A 108 28.65 20.01 -34.92
C MET A 108 28.84 19.48 -36.34
N GLU A 109 27.90 18.70 -36.87
CA GLU A 109 27.94 18.18 -38.23
C GLU A 109 27.80 19.34 -39.24
N VAL A 110 26.89 20.29 -39.01
CA VAL A 110 26.76 21.51 -39.83
C VAL A 110 28.01 22.41 -39.74
N ASN A 111 28.61 22.52 -38.55
CA ASN A 111 29.85 23.29 -38.36
C ASN A 111 31.07 22.60 -38.98
N GLN A 112 31.14 21.26 -38.98
CA GLN A 112 32.15 20.51 -39.72
C GLN A 112 32.00 20.67 -41.22
N VAL A 113 30.77 20.71 -41.74
CA VAL A 113 30.51 20.93 -43.18
C VAL A 113 30.80 22.38 -43.60
N LYS A 114 30.78 23.36 -42.68
CA LYS A 114 31.16 24.76 -42.93
C LYS A 114 32.64 25.08 -42.74
N GLN A 115 33.43 24.23 -42.10
CA GLN A 115 34.89 24.39 -42.04
C GLN A 115 35.53 23.85 -43.33
N PRO A 116 36.24 24.66 -44.13
CA PRO A 116 37.04 24.15 -45.24
C PRO A 116 38.19 23.29 -44.68
N PRO A 117 38.73 22.33 -45.46
CA PRO A 117 39.80 21.45 -45.01
C PRO A 117 41.04 22.28 -44.65
N GLN A 118 41.34 22.37 -43.35
CA GLN A 118 42.59 22.97 -42.88
C GLN A 118 43.71 21.94 -43.08
N GLN A 119 44.30 22.02 -44.27
CA GLN A 119 45.64 21.63 -44.68
C GLN A 119 46.42 20.69 -43.75
N THR A 120 46.59 19.46 -44.23
CA THR A 120 47.84 18.72 -44.08
C THR A 120 49.05 19.59 -44.49
N THR A 121 50.17 19.36 -43.79
CA THR A 121 51.56 19.64 -44.19
C THR A 121 52.17 20.95 -43.66
N LYS A 122 53.01 20.83 -42.61
CA LYS A 122 54.44 21.21 -42.59
C LYS A 122 55.03 21.04 -41.18
N GLU A 123 55.46 19.82 -40.88
CA GLU A 123 56.60 19.58 -39.98
C GLU A 123 57.60 18.69 -40.74
N GLU A 124 58.25 19.28 -41.75
CA GLU A 124 59.50 18.78 -42.31
C GLU A 124 60.33 20.02 -42.72
N GLN A 125 61.60 20.05 -42.30
CA GLN A 125 62.60 21.15 -42.35
C GLN A 125 62.52 22.08 -41.12
N VAL A 126 63.44 21.99 -40.15
CA VAL A 126 64.90 22.26 -40.18
C VAL A 126 65.63 21.48 -39.07
#